data_AF-T0YM92-F1
#
_entry.id   AF-T0YM92-F1
#
_cell.length_a   1.000
_cell.length_b   1.000
_cell.length_c   1.000
_cell.angle_alpha   90.00
_cell.angle_beta   90.00
_cell.angle_gamma   90.00
#
_symmetry.space_group_name_H-M   'P 1'
#
loop_
_entity.id
_entity.type
_entity.pdbx_description
1 polymer ?
#
loop_
_entity_poly.entity_id
_entity_poly.type
_entity_poly.pdbx_seq_one_letter_code
_entity_poly.pdbx_strand_id
1 'polypeptide(L)' 'MLYADRPGRRPYLHCPVCGGDLLPRFNQTLEGGRALLGYRCSTCPFWTPRRWRVPARYRFWLRR' A
#
# COMPACT_ATOMS: atom_id res chain seq x y z
N MET A 1 -2.48 -12.46 -17.34
CA MET A 1 -2.86 -12.65 -15.92
C MET A 1 -1.84 -11.95 -15.02
N LEU A 2 -1.92 -10.62 -14.90
CA LEU A 2 -1.12 -9.84 -13.96
C LEU A 2 -2.13 -9.27 -12.96
N TYR A 3 -1.79 -9.24 -11.67
CA TYR A 3 -2.68 -8.86 -10.56
C TYR A 3 -3.70 -9.96 -10.18
N ALA A 4 -3.19 -11.06 -9.61
CA ALA A 4 -4.05 -11.92 -8.80
C ALA A 4 -4.49 -11.15 -7.55
N ASP A 5 -5.66 -10.53 -7.60
CA ASP A 5 -6.52 -10.41 -6.42
C ASP A 5 -6.74 -11.84 -5.91
N ARG A 6 -6.01 -12.23 -4.86
CA ARG A 6 -6.38 -13.43 -4.10
C ARG A 6 -7.45 -13.00 -3.11
N PRO A 7 -8.72 -13.36 -3.30
CA PRO A 7 -9.74 -13.07 -2.31
C PRO A 7 -9.36 -13.79 -1.00
N GLY A 8 -9.30 -13.06 0.11
CA GLY A 8 -9.19 -13.65 1.45
C GLY A 8 -7.90 -13.38 2.26
N ARG A 9 -6.89 -12.67 1.74
CA ARG A 9 -5.80 -12.19 2.61
C ARG A 9 -6.15 -10.83 3.21
N ARG A 10 -6.30 -10.79 4.53
CA ARG A 10 -6.42 -9.56 5.34
C ARG A 10 -5.32 -8.57 4.91
N PRO A 11 -5.60 -7.24 4.87
CA PRO A 11 -4.56 -6.26 4.58
C PRO A 11 -3.41 -6.50 5.57
N TYR A 12 -2.18 -6.55 5.06
CA TYR A 12 -1.01 -6.70 5.92
C TYR A 12 -1.07 -5.61 6.97
N LEU A 13 -1.06 -5.98 8.26
CA LEU A 13 -1.01 -5.03 9.38
C LEU A 13 0.35 -4.29 9.40
N HIS A 14 1.37 -4.92 8.79
CA HIS A 14 2.75 -4.47 8.80
C HIS A 14 3.25 -4.13 7.40
N CYS A 15 4.21 -3.20 7.36
CA CYS A 15 4.83 -2.70 6.14
C CYS A 15 5.65 -3.81 5.45
N PRO A 16 5.44 -4.06 4.15
CA PRO A 16 6.19 -5.08 3.41
C PRO A 16 7.65 -4.67 3.13
N VAL A 17 8.03 -3.43 3.44
CA VAL A 17 9.38 -2.90 3.23
C VAL A 17 10.23 -3.01 4.49
N CYS A 18 9.72 -2.53 5.64
CA CYS A 18 10.47 -2.45 6.88
C CYS A 18 9.83 -3.16 8.09
N GLY A 19 8.63 -3.73 7.95
CA GLY A 19 7.92 -4.40 9.04
C GLY A 19 7.19 -3.48 10.04
N GLY A 20 7.34 -2.16 9.94
CA GLY A 20 6.63 -1.20 10.81
C GLY A 20 5.12 -1.13 10.56
N ASP A 21 4.37 -0.52 11.47
CA ASP A 21 2.90 -0.50 11.40
C ASP A 21 2.36 0.33 10.24
N LEU A 22 1.27 -0.16 9.64
CA LEU A 22 0.53 0.55 8.59
C LEU A 22 -0.66 1.31 9.20
N LEU A 23 -0.57 2.64 9.14
CA LEU A 23 -1.60 3.55 9.64
C LEU A 23 -2.50 4.02 8.50
N PRO A 24 -3.83 4.16 8.73
CA PRO A 24 -4.74 4.65 7.70
C PRO A 24 -4.44 6.11 7.35
N ARG A 25 -4.52 6.43 6.05
CA ARG A 25 -4.35 7.78 5.50
C ARG A 25 -5.67 8.25 4.92
N PHE A 26 -6.09 9.43 5.34
CA PHE A 26 -7.35 10.05 4.92
C PHE A 26 -7.11 11.31 4.09
N ASN A 27 -8.08 11.65 3.25
CA ASN A 27 -8.24 12.98 2.68
C ASN A 27 -9.50 13.64 3.24
N GLN A 28 -9.59 14.97 3.15
CA GLN A 28 -10.84 15.68 3.37
C GLN A 28 -11.72 15.59 2.11
N THR A 29 -13.03 15.37 2.29
CA THR A 29 -14.00 15.51 1.21
C THR A 29 -14.40 16.97 1.04
N LEU A 30 -15.03 17.31 -0.09
CA LEU A 30 -15.52 18.68 -0.35
C LEU A 30 -16.55 19.14 0.70
N GLU A 31 -17.26 18.20 1.32
CA GLU A 31 -18.25 18.44 2.37
C GLU A 31 -17.66 18.40 3.80
N GLY A 32 -16.32 18.34 3.93
CA GLY A 32 -15.64 18.31 5.23
C GLY A 32 -15.56 16.93 5.91
N GLY A 33 -16.01 15.87 5.23
CA GLY A 33 -15.87 14.48 5.67
C GLY A 33 -14.45 13.93 5.50
N ARG A 34 -14.24 12.66 5.88
CA ARG A 34 -12.95 11.96 5.73
C ARG A 34 -13.09 10.78 4.78
N ALA A 35 -12.29 10.78 3.70
CA ALA A 35 -12.20 9.68 2.75
C ALA A 35 -10.91 8.87 2.96
N LEU A 36 -11.01 7.57 3.21
CA LEU A 36 -9.84 6.69 3.33
C LEU A 36 -9.17 6.53 1.96
N LEU A 37 -7.96 7.05 1.81
CA LEU A 37 -7.15 6.89 0.60
C LEU A 37 -6.38 5.57 0.57
N GLY A 38 -5.95 5.09 1.74
CA GLY A 38 -5.13 3.90 1.87
C GLY A 38 -4.37 3.88 3.19
N TYR A 39 -3.17 3.34 3.18
CA TYR A 39 -2.35 3.16 4.38
C TYR A 39 -0.92 3.64 4.15
N ARG A 40 -0.28 4.21 5.18
CA ARG A 40 1.12 4.63 5.16
C ARG A 40 1.88 3.96 6.31
N CYS A 41 3.15 3.64 6.10
CA CYS A 41 4.00 3.15 7.18
C CYS A 41 4.32 4.28 8.17
N SER A 42 4.35 3.96 9.47
CA SER A 42 4.79 4.89 10.51
C SER A 42 6.31 5.11 10.53
N THR A 43 7.09 4.19 9.95
CA THR A 43 8.56 4.16 10.05
C THR A 43 9.29 4.54 8.77
N CYS A 44 8.73 4.23 7.59
CA CYS A 44 9.38 4.49 6.30
C CYS A 44 8.43 5.19 5.31
N PRO A 45 8.92 5.69 4.15
CA PRO A 45 8.09 6.38 3.17
C PRO A 45 7.06 5.51 2.41
N PHE A 46 6.98 4.21 2.72
CA PHE A 46 6.05 3.30 2.06
C PHE A 46 4.59 3.70 2.30
N TRP A 47 3.80 3.67 1.23
CA TRP A 47 2.35 3.81 1.29
C TRP A 47 1.69 2.91 0.24
N THR A 48 0.44 2.55 0.49
CA THR A 48 -0.38 1.75 -0.42
C THR A 48 -1.77 2.36 -0.57
N PRO A 49 -2.39 2.28 -1.76
CA PRO A 49 -3.81 2.61 -1.92
C PRO A 49 -4.70 1.65 -1.12
N ARG A 50 -5.97 2.06 -0.92
CA ARG A 50 -6.99 1.28 -0.21
C ARG A 50 -7.14 -0.15 -0.75
N ARG A 51 -7.09 -0.33 -2.07
CA ARG A 51 -7.05 -1.67 -2.69
C ARG A 51 -5.61 -2.16 -2.67
N TRP A 52 -5.35 -3.15 -1.82
CA TRP A 52 -4.03 -3.74 -1.68
C TRP A 52 -3.55 -4.31 -3.01
N ARG A 53 -2.33 -3.97 -3.40
CA ARG A 53 -1.63 -4.56 -4.55
C ARG A 53 -0.41 -5.27 -4.00
N VAL A 54 -0.18 -6.51 -4.44
CA VAL A 54 1.04 -7.23 -4.09
C VAL A 54 2.23 -6.46 -4.67
N PRO A 55 3.19 -5.99 -3.85
CA PRO A 55 4.37 -5.30 -4.36
C PRO A 55 5.15 -6.25 -5.28
N ALA A 56 5.47 -5.78 -6.48
CA ALA A 56 6.32 -6.52 -7.41
C ALA A 56 7.77 -6.03 -7.24
N ARG A 57 8.71 -6.97 -7.09
CA ARG A 57 10.15 -6.67 -7.10
C ARG A 57 10.61 -6.53 -8.56
N TYR A 58 10.81 -5.31 -9.01
CA TYR A 58 11.45 -5.05 -10.31
C TYR A 58 12.96 -5.25 -10.19
N ARG A 59 13.55 -5.98 -11.15
CA ARG A 59 15.00 -6.14 -11.30
C ARG A 59 15.39 -5.60 -12.67
N PHE A 60 16.24 -4.59 -12.69
CA PHE A 60 16.75 -4.00 -13.93
C PHE A 60 18.19 -4.45 -14.14
N TRP A 61 18.55 -4.70 -15.39
CA TRP A 61 19.92 -4.99 -15.79
C TRP A 61 20.23 -4.09 -16.96
N LEU A 62 21.34 -3.35 -16.89
CA LEU A 62 21.85 -2.62 -18.03
C LEU A 62 22.45 -3.64 -19.00
N ARG A 63 21.91 -3.74 -20.22
CA ARG A 63 22.59 -4.45 -21.29
C ARG A 63 23.54 -3.48 -21.98
N ARG A 64 24.80 -3.88 -22.07
CA ARG A 64 25.86 -3.16 -22.77
C ARG A 64 25.86 -3.52 -24.24
#